data_AF-A0A812TDW7-F1
#
_entry.id   AF-A0A812TDW7-F1
#
_cell.length_a   1.000
_cell.length_b   1.000
_cell.length_c   1.000
_cell.angle_alpha   90.00
_cell.angle_beta   90.00
_cell.angle_gamma   90.00
#
_symmetry.space_group_name_H-M   'P 1'
#
loop_
_entity.id
_entity.type
_entity.pdbx_description
1 polymer ?
#
loop_
_entity_poly.entity_id
_entity_poly.type
_entity_poly.pdbx_seq_one_letter_code
_entity_poly.pdbx_strand_id
1 'polypeptide(L)'
;MATMGSLHAVVLENVRGILEKTKQGPSFMDVVLEEVRRAVPHFDWQVAVLRAQDFRLAQKRTRVFLRGLRRCFGEVPNPLAPMGEMPLEGFLKPNLPPVNRSSVTACIRRNLKDAERELLQKWDSGELSAEDIICFPADRASGKTYARVYQKNMVPTLTTAGMYLFLVSVGCLRKPDDKRRYFRFLDSTERLTLQGFKKDVLASSPDCLRRKAAGNAYPVPLVAAVLAPMLQQLSQPDLQSELDRAPEKSSVKAALAAQRFEEALASRSTAAAACNREVQATRMQQQPKKASQTRSAAASKPQPKKRRANKWIKSSSSS
;
A
#
# COMPACT_ATOMS: atom_id res chain seq x y z
N MET A 1 28.43 22.91 18.95
CA MET A 1 27.10 22.25 18.94
C MET A 1 26.56 22.39 17.53
N ALA A 2 25.74 21.47 17.06
CA ALA A 2 24.82 21.89 16.02
C ALA A 2 24.12 23.08 16.64
N THR A 3 24.35 24.30 16.12
CA THR A 3 23.40 25.40 16.36
C THR A 3 22.04 24.74 16.27
N MET A 4 21.23 24.82 17.33
CA MET A 4 19.83 24.53 17.13
C MET A 4 19.45 25.39 15.94
N GLY A 5 19.26 24.74 14.80
CA GLY A 5 19.09 25.45 13.56
C GLY A 5 17.83 26.29 13.67
N SER A 6 17.51 26.97 12.60
CA SER A 6 16.16 27.50 12.31
C SER A 6 15.05 26.42 12.29
N LEU A 7 15.23 25.27 12.96
CA LEU A 7 14.27 24.20 13.07
C LEU A 7 13.24 24.56 14.15
N HIS A 8 12.07 24.98 13.70
CA HIS A 8 10.97 25.37 14.57
C HIS A 8 9.96 24.23 14.78
N ALA A 9 9.82 23.36 13.78
CA ALA A 9 8.89 22.26 13.77
C ALA A 9 9.47 21.05 13.01
N VAL A 10 9.01 19.86 13.39
CA VAL A 10 9.37 18.59 12.76
C VAL A 10 8.12 17.76 12.58
N VAL A 11 7.99 17.10 11.43
CA VAL A 11 6.98 16.07 11.19
C VAL A 11 7.65 14.88 10.53
N LEU A 12 7.59 13.73 11.20
CA LEU A 12 8.06 12.45 10.67
C LEU A 12 6.84 11.55 10.45
N GLU A 13 6.77 10.93 9.27
CA GLU A 13 5.71 9.99 8.92
C GLU A 13 6.20 8.55 9.02
N ASN A 14 5.32 7.64 9.46
CA ASN A 14 5.55 6.22 9.32
C ASN A 14 4.24 5.41 9.12
N VAL A 15 4.40 4.13 8.81
CA VAL A 15 3.30 3.16 8.72
C VAL A 15 2.76 2.79 10.11
N ARG A 16 1.47 2.44 10.20
CA ARG A 16 0.79 2.08 11.46
C ARG A 16 1.49 1.01 12.29
N GLY A 17 2.16 0.04 11.64
CA GLY A 17 2.84 -1.06 12.33
C GLY A 17 3.91 -0.60 13.34
N ILE A 18 4.43 0.63 13.22
CA ILE A 18 5.40 1.19 14.18
C ILE A 18 4.85 1.33 15.61
N LEU A 19 3.51 1.37 15.74
CA LEU A 19 2.80 1.45 17.02
C LEU A 19 2.49 0.08 17.63
N GLU A 20 2.79 -1.01 16.92
CA GLU A 20 2.53 -2.35 17.43
C GLU A 20 3.53 -2.66 18.55
N LYS A 21 3.01 -3.06 19.71
CA LYS A 21 3.85 -3.49 20.83
C LYS A 21 4.57 -4.78 20.47
N THR A 22 5.83 -4.89 20.89
CA THR A 22 6.54 -6.16 20.82
C THR A 22 6.01 -7.10 21.90
N LYS A 23 6.23 -8.42 21.76
CA LYS A 23 5.80 -9.41 22.76
C LYS A 23 6.32 -9.14 24.18
N GLN A 24 7.38 -8.34 24.29
CA GLN A 24 8.19 -8.17 25.50
C GLN A 24 8.32 -6.71 25.92
N GLY A 25 7.61 -5.76 25.30
CA GLY A 25 7.86 -4.35 25.61
C GLY A 25 7.10 -3.30 24.79
N PRO A 26 7.56 -2.04 24.88
CA PRO A 26 6.93 -0.92 24.19
C PRO A 26 6.95 -1.08 22.65
N SER A 27 6.15 -0.27 21.96
CA SER A 27 6.24 -0.17 20.50
C SER A 27 7.53 0.56 20.10
N PHE A 28 7.94 0.41 18.84
CA PHE A 28 9.12 1.16 18.35
C PHE A 28 8.89 2.67 18.40
N MET A 29 7.65 3.14 18.17
CA MET A 29 7.32 4.56 18.30
C MET A 29 7.47 5.08 19.73
N ASP A 30 7.10 4.29 20.74
CA ASP A 30 7.24 4.69 22.14
C ASP A 30 8.71 4.92 22.49
N VAL A 31 9.59 4.01 22.06
CA VAL A 31 11.06 4.13 22.23
C VAL A 31 11.58 5.38 21.52
N VAL A 32 11.16 5.61 20.26
CA VAL A 32 11.55 6.83 19.52
C VAL A 32 11.07 8.08 20.24
N LEU A 33 9.83 8.11 20.73
CA LEU A 33 9.23 9.25 21.41
C LEU A 33 9.95 9.58 22.72
N GLU A 34 10.30 8.56 23.50
CA GLU A 34 11.10 8.73 24.72
C GLU A 34 12.47 9.33 24.39
N GLU A 35 13.15 8.78 23.38
CA GLU A 35 14.48 9.24 22.98
C GLU A 35 14.48 10.67 22.44
N VAL A 36 13.52 11.05 21.59
CA VAL A 36 13.45 12.44 21.09
C VAL A 36 13.06 13.44 22.18
N ARG A 37 12.21 13.05 23.13
CA ARG A 37 11.89 13.91 24.29
C ARG A 37 13.11 14.14 25.17
N ARG A 38 13.92 13.11 25.37
CA ARG A 38 15.18 13.19 26.13
C ARG A 38 16.23 14.02 25.39
N ALA A 39 16.41 13.80 24.10
CA ALA A 39 17.44 14.47 23.29
C ALA A 39 17.07 15.91 22.91
N VAL A 40 15.77 16.20 22.75
CA VAL A 40 15.23 17.47 22.26
C VAL A 40 14.10 17.95 23.19
N PRO A 41 14.39 18.26 24.47
CA PRO A 41 13.37 18.54 25.50
C PRO A 41 12.64 19.88 25.29
N HIS A 42 13.24 20.79 24.53
CA HIS A 42 12.69 22.10 24.20
C HIS A 42 11.63 22.03 23.08
N PHE A 43 11.31 20.84 22.56
CA PHE A 43 10.14 20.60 21.72
C PHE A 43 9.03 19.97 22.57
N ASP A 44 7.78 20.37 22.29
CA ASP A 44 6.63 19.54 22.59
C ASP A 44 6.52 18.47 21.49
N TRP A 45 6.32 17.21 21.89
CA TRP A 45 6.31 16.06 21.00
C TRP A 45 5.02 15.27 21.15
N GLN A 46 4.32 15.09 20.03
CA GLN A 46 3.05 14.36 19.97
C GLN A 46 3.02 13.37 18.81
N VAL A 47 2.29 12.28 19.00
CA VAL A 47 2.01 11.29 17.96
C VAL A 47 0.57 11.43 17.50
N ALA A 48 0.34 11.53 16.20
CA ALA A 48 -0.99 11.53 15.59
C ALA A 48 -1.17 10.33 14.66
N VAL A 49 -2.35 9.74 14.65
CA VAL A 49 -2.71 8.64 13.76
C VAL A 49 -3.89 9.08 12.90
N LEU A 50 -3.68 9.16 11.59
CA LEU A 50 -4.71 9.60 10.64
C LEU A 50 -5.02 8.51 9.62
N ARG A 51 -6.27 8.44 9.19
CA ARG A 51 -6.74 7.50 8.15
C ARG A 51 -7.12 8.30 6.91
N ALA A 52 -6.62 7.91 5.74
CA ALA A 52 -6.83 8.62 4.49
C ALA A 52 -8.34 8.77 4.14
N GLN A 53 -9.15 7.76 4.47
CA GLN A 53 -10.61 7.83 4.26
C GLN A 53 -11.30 8.95 5.02
N ASP A 54 -10.76 9.38 6.16
CA ASP A 54 -11.30 10.48 6.96
C ASP A 54 -10.98 11.86 6.34
N PHE A 55 -10.10 11.90 5.34
CA PHE A 55 -9.61 13.12 4.69
C PHE A 55 -9.88 13.07 3.18
N ARG A 56 -11.09 12.65 2.83
CA ARG A 56 -11.63 12.64 1.46
C ARG A 56 -10.78 11.86 0.46
N LEU A 57 -10.19 10.74 0.86
CA LEU A 57 -9.52 9.82 -0.06
C LEU A 57 -10.17 8.44 0.00
N ALA A 58 -10.58 7.88 -1.13
CA ALA A 58 -11.17 6.53 -1.19
C ALA A 58 -10.11 5.41 -1.06
N GLN A 59 -9.31 5.45 0.01
CA GLN A 59 -8.21 4.55 0.25
C GLN A 59 -8.12 4.10 1.71
N LYS A 60 -8.02 2.79 1.93
CA LYS A 60 -7.75 2.18 3.24
C LYS A 60 -6.27 2.32 3.58
N ARG A 61 -5.85 3.49 4.06
CA ARG A 61 -4.46 3.80 4.41
C ARG A 61 -4.42 4.57 5.72
N THR A 62 -3.76 4.01 6.73
CA THR A 62 -3.53 4.67 8.02
C THR A 62 -2.05 5.01 8.15
N ARG A 63 -1.75 6.20 8.66
CA ARG A 63 -0.40 6.72 8.88
C ARG A 63 -0.23 7.31 10.26
N VAL A 64 1.00 7.26 10.73
CA VAL A 64 1.44 7.72 12.03
C VAL A 64 2.37 8.89 11.80
N PHE A 65 2.15 9.98 12.53
CA PHE A 65 2.94 11.19 12.43
C PHE A 65 3.52 11.49 13.81
N LEU A 66 4.84 11.48 13.93
CA LEU A 66 5.54 12.05 15.07
C LEU A 66 5.79 13.53 14.77
N ARG A 67 5.23 14.39 15.61
CA ARG A 67 5.16 15.83 15.40
C ARG A 67 5.85 16.51 16.56
N GLY A 68 6.74 17.44 16.25
CA GLY A 68 7.46 18.25 17.20
C GLY A 68 7.26 19.73 16.90
N LEU A 69 6.99 20.54 17.92
CA LEU A 69 6.99 22.00 17.83
C LEU A 69 7.85 22.54 18.96
N ARG A 70 8.75 23.49 18.68
CA ARG A 70 9.55 24.11 19.72
C ARG A 70 8.64 24.83 20.73
N ARG A 71 8.82 24.56 22.02
CA ARG A 71 7.93 24.98 23.11
C ARG A 71 7.74 26.49 23.21
N CYS A 72 8.71 27.28 22.74
CA CYS A 72 8.55 28.73 22.73
C CYS A 72 7.43 29.19 21.80
N PHE A 73 7.06 28.40 20.78
CA PHE A 73 5.87 28.62 19.95
C PHE A 73 4.59 28.04 20.55
N GLY A 74 4.65 27.41 21.73
CA GLY A 74 3.53 26.73 22.39
C GLY A 74 3.55 25.20 22.28
N GLU A 75 2.41 24.57 22.56
CA GLU A 75 2.22 23.11 22.44
C GLU A 75 1.94 22.70 20.99
N VAL A 76 2.23 21.46 20.61
CA VAL A 76 1.88 20.95 19.28
C VAL A 76 0.36 20.96 19.12
N PRO A 77 -0.18 21.67 18.13
CA PRO A 77 -1.63 21.74 17.93
C PRO A 77 -2.18 20.39 17.45
N ASN A 78 -3.45 20.12 17.75
CA ASN A 78 -4.12 18.94 17.20
C ASN A 78 -4.15 19.00 15.66
N PRO A 79 -4.08 17.84 14.96
CA PRO A 79 -4.31 17.81 13.52
C PRO A 79 -5.69 18.38 13.17
N LEU A 80 -5.87 18.82 11.91
CA LEU A 80 -7.19 19.17 11.40
C LEU A 80 -8.19 18.02 11.61
N ALA A 81 -9.42 18.40 11.92
CA ALA A 81 -10.52 17.44 12.02
C ALA A 81 -10.75 16.70 10.70
N PRO A 82 -11.31 15.47 10.75
CA PRO A 82 -11.76 14.75 9.56
C PRO A 82 -12.59 15.62 8.62
N MET A 83 -12.34 15.49 7.32
CA MET A 83 -13.00 16.27 6.26
C MET A 83 -14.09 15.44 5.55
N GLY A 84 -14.46 14.30 6.13
CA GLY A 84 -15.42 13.35 5.58
C GLY A 84 -14.85 12.46 4.48
N GLU A 85 -15.74 11.68 3.88
CA GLU A 85 -15.40 10.69 2.87
C GLU A 85 -15.65 11.22 1.44
N MET A 86 -14.96 10.64 0.46
CA MET A 86 -15.24 10.86 -0.96
C MET A 86 -15.44 9.50 -1.64
N PRO A 87 -16.51 9.31 -2.43
CA PRO A 87 -16.74 8.05 -3.14
C PRO A 87 -15.58 7.68 -4.07
N LEU A 88 -15.24 6.39 -4.15
CA LEU A 88 -14.18 5.87 -5.02
C LEU A 88 -14.35 6.31 -6.48
N GLU A 89 -15.59 6.33 -6.96
CA GLU A 89 -15.92 6.75 -8.32
C GLU A 89 -15.34 8.13 -8.70
N GLY A 90 -15.27 9.07 -7.74
CA GLY A 90 -14.71 10.41 -7.96
C GLY A 90 -13.20 10.41 -8.29
N PHE A 91 -12.50 9.31 -8.01
CA PHE A 91 -11.08 9.14 -8.33
C PHE A 91 -10.85 8.38 -9.63
N LEU A 92 -11.88 7.71 -10.16
CA LEU A 92 -11.74 6.82 -11.31
C LEU A 92 -12.00 7.57 -12.60
N LYS A 93 -11.13 7.38 -13.59
CA LYS A 93 -11.36 7.81 -14.96
C LYS A 93 -12.57 7.06 -15.53
N PRO A 94 -13.59 7.76 -16.02
CA PRO A 94 -14.69 7.12 -16.72
C PRO A 94 -14.17 6.54 -18.05
N ASN A 95 -14.84 5.51 -18.55
CA ASN A 95 -14.69 5.01 -19.92
C ASN A 95 -13.29 4.49 -20.31
N LEU A 96 -12.43 4.13 -19.35
CA LEU A 96 -11.24 3.32 -19.68
C LEU A 96 -11.68 1.93 -20.18
N PRO A 97 -11.02 1.39 -21.23
CA PRO A 97 -11.43 0.12 -21.81
C PRO A 97 -11.28 -1.02 -20.79
N PRO A 98 -12.19 -2.01 -20.82
CA PRO A 98 -12.06 -3.19 -19.99
C PRO A 98 -10.87 -4.04 -20.43
N VAL A 99 -10.30 -4.80 -19.49
CA VAL A 99 -9.19 -5.71 -19.74
C VAL A 99 -9.69 -6.91 -20.54
N ASN A 100 -9.05 -7.17 -21.67
CA ASN A 100 -9.21 -8.43 -22.38
C ASN A 100 -8.48 -9.56 -21.62
N ARG A 101 -9.21 -10.58 -21.15
CA ARG A 101 -8.61 -11.72 -20.43
C ARG A 101 -7.53 -12.46 -21.22
N SER A 102 -7.55 -12.42 -22.55
CA SER A 102 -6.50 -13.05 -23.37
C SER A 102 -5.17 -12.32 -23.28
N SER A 103 -5.16 -11.00 -23.00
CA SER A 103 -3.94 -10.19 -22.92
C SER A 103 -3.20 -10.31 -21.59
N VAL A 104 -3.82 -10.94 -20.59
CA VAL A 104 -3.17 -11.22 -19.29
C VAL A 104 -2.65 -12.65 -19.20
N THR A 105 -1.71 -12.86 -18.28
CA THR A 105 -1.11 -14.17 -18.02
C THR A 105 -2.16 -15.21 -17.62
N ALA A 106 -1.89 -16.49 -17.87
CA ALA A 106 -2.80 -17.58 -17.51
C ALA A 106 -3.13 -17.60 -16.00
N CYS A 107 -2.17 -17.22 -15.15
CA CYS A 107 -2.36 -17.10 -13.71
C CYS A 107 -3.39 -16.00 -13.36
N ILE A 108 -3.19 -14.78 -13.87
CA ILE A 108 -4.12 -13.67 -13.64
C ILE A 108 -5.49 -14.00 -14.23
N ARG A 109 -5.55 -14.59 -15.43
CA ARG A 109 -6.80 -15.02 -16.06
C ARG A 109 -7.61 -15.97 -15.19
N ARG A 110 -6.93 -16.96 -14.58
CA ARG A 110 -7.56 -17.88 -13.62
C ARG A 110 -8.02 -17.14 -12.37
N ASN A 111 -7.17 -16.31 -11.79
CA ASN A 111 -7.50 -15.53 -10.59
C ASN A 111 -8.72 -14.61 -10.80
N LEU A 112 -8.84 -13.98 -11.97
CA LEU A 112 -10.00 -13.15 -12.32
C LEU A 112 -11.29 -13.98 -12.44
N LYS A 113 -11.23 -15.19 -13.02
CA LYS A 113 -12.38 -16.11 -13.06
C LYS A 113 -12.80 -16.56 -11.66
N ASP A 114 -11.84 -16.87 -10.80
CA ASP A 114 -12.11 -17.28 -9.42
C ASP A 114 -12.70 -16.10 -8.63
N ALA A 115 -12.15 -14.89 -8.79
CA ALA A 115 -12.67 -13.68 -8.16
C ALA A 115 -14.11 -13.38 -8.58
N GLU A 116 -14.40 -13.46 -9.87
CA GLU A 116 -15.75 -13.27 -10.39
C GLU A 116 -16.77 -14.23 -9.77
N ARG A 117 -16.41 -15.51 -9.62
CA ARG A 117 -17.29 -16.49 -8.98
C ARG A 117 -17.57 -16.13 -7.52
N GLU A 118 -16.53 -15.76 -6.77
CA GLU A 118 -16.66 -15.33 -5.37
C GLU A 118 -17.51 -14.06 -5.24
N LEU A 119 -17.32 -13.09 -6.15
CA LEU A 119 -18.10 -11.85 -6.16
C LEU A 119 -19.57 -12.08 -6.54
N LEU A 120 -19.85 -12.99 -7.47
CA LEU A 120 -21.23 -13.39 -7.79
C LEU A 120 -21.90 -14.05 -6.59
N GLN A 121 -21.20 -14.94 -5.87
CA GLN A 121 -21.73 -15.55 -4.64
C GLN A 121 -22.03 -14.50 -3.56
N LYS A 122 -21.14 -13.50 -3.39
CA LYS A 122 -21.36 -12.39 -2.45
C LYS A 122 -22.51 -11.48 -2.87
N TRP A 123 -22.70 -11.28 -4.17
CA TRP A 123 -23.86 -10.54 -4.69
C TRP A 123 -25.16 -11.32 -4.49
N ASP A 124 -25.20 -12.60 -4.85
CA ASP A 124 -26.39 -13.45 -4.73
C ASP A 124 -26.82 -13.66 -3.26
N SER A 125 -25.89 -13.54 -2.31
CA SER A 125 -26.17 -13.57 -0.86
C SER A 125 -26.52 -12.21 -0.23
N GLY A 126 -26.50 -11.12 -1.01
CA GLY A 126 -26.83 -9.77 -0.53
C GLY A 126 -25.70 -9.04 0.21
N GLU A 127 -24.48 -9.58 0.25
CA GLU A 127 -23.31 -8.90 0.85
C GLU A 127 -22.85 -7.69 0.00
N LEU A 128 -23.06 -7.78 -1.33
CA LEU A 128 -22.73 -6.73 -2.29
C LEU A 128 -23.99 -6.18 -2.97
N SER A 129 -24.00 -4.87 -3.24
CA SER A 129 -25.04 -4.19 -4.00
C SER A 129 -24.59 -3.89 -5.43
N ALA A 130 -25.50 -3.55 -6.34
CA ALA A 130 -25.18 -3.31 -7.75
C ALA A 130 -24.28 -2.09 -7.97
N GLU A 131 -24.31 -1.14 -7.03
CA GLU A 131 -23.58 0.12 -7.00
C GLU A 131 -22.14 -0.05 -6.52
N ASP A 132 -21.81 -1.21 -5.90
CA ASP A 132 -20.49 -1.44 -5.35
C ASP A 132 -19.41 -1.56 -6.43
N ILE A 133 -18.26 -0.96 -6.14
CA ILE A 133 -17.01 -1.13 -6.88
C ILE A 133 -16.04 -1.89 -5.99
N ILE A 134 -15.57 -3.05 -6.46
CA ILE A 134 -14.64 -3.89 -5.72
C ILE A 134 -13.22 -3.71 -6.25
N CYS A 135 -12.28 -3.44 -5.36
CA CYS A 135 -10.85 -3.43 -5.64
C CYS A 135 -10.15 -4.62 -4.98
N PHE A 136 -9.34 -5.38 -5.73
CA PHE A 136 -8.59 -6.52 -5.19
C PHE A 136 -7.28 -6.77 -5.96
N PRO A 137 -6.29 -7.44 -5.34
CA PRO A 137 -5.04 -7.80 -6.04
C PRO A 137 -5.25 -9.05 -6.93
N ALA A 138 -5.24 -8.87 -8.24
CA ALA A 138 -5.49 -9.95 -9.22
C ALA A 138 -4.34 -10.95 -9.35
N ASP A 139 -3.16 -10.64 -8.81
CA ASP A 139 -2.02 -11.56 -8.69
C ASP A 139 -2.16 -12.54 -7.52
N ARG A 140 -3.18 -12.38 -6.65
CA ARG A 140 -3.40 -13.22 -5.48
C ARG A 140 -4.55 -14.22 -5.70
N ALA A 141 -4.44 -15.37 -5.03
CA ALA A 141 -5.40 -16.45 -5.08
C ALA A 141 -5.88 -16.81 -3.67
N SER A 142 -7.11 -17.30 -3.58
CA SER A 142 -7.71 -17.77 -2.34
C SER A 142 -6.96 -18.99 -1.80
N GLY A 143 -6.82 -19.10 -0.47
CA GLY A 143 -6.13 -20.22 0.19
C GLY A 143 -4.60 -20.25 0.02
N LYS A 144 -3.97 -19.14 -0.40
CA LYS A 144 -2.50 -18.98 -0.42
C LYS A 144 -2.04 -18.12 0.76
N THR A 145 -0.73 -18.17 1.05
CA THR A 145 -0.07 -17.41 2.14
C THR A 145 -0.47 -15.93 2.17
N TYR A 146 -0.68 -15.35 0.99
CA TYR A 146 -1.22 -14.00 0.84
C TYR A 146 -2.60 -14.10 0.22
N ALA A 147 -3.62 -14.18 1.07
CA ALA A 147 -5.01 -14.26 0.66
C ALA A 147 -5.41 -13.01 -0.15
N ARG A 148 -6.29 -13.21 -1.12
CA ARG A 148 -6.95 -12.11 -1.82
C ARG A 148 -7.92 -11.43 -0.85
N VAL A 149 -7.78 -10.12 -0.70
CA VAL A 149 -8.69 -9.31 0.12
C VAL A 149 -9.44 -8.37 -0.80
N TYR A 150 -10.77 -8.45 -0.76
CA TYR A 150 -11.66 -7.54 -1.49
C TYR A 150 -11.89 -6.27 -0.67
N GLN A 151 -11.71 -5.11 -1.30
CA GLN A 151 -12.08 -3.82 -0.73
C GLN A 151 -13.31 -3.30 -1.48
N LYS A 152 -14.40 -3.08 -0.73
CA LYS A 152 -15.65 -2.51 -1.23
C LYS A 152 -15.56 -0.98 -1.21
N ASN A 153 -15.84 -0.34 -2.34
CA ASN A 153 -15.89 1.11 -2.56
C ASN A 153 -14.65 1.89 -2.09
N MET A 154 -13.50 1.22 -2.07
CA MET A 154 -12.26 1.76 -1.54
C MET A 154 -11.07 1.01 -2.13
N VAL A 155 -9.93 1.68 -2.30
CA VAL A 155 -8.67 1.04 -2.71
C VAL A 155 -7.89 0.61 -1.46
N PRO A 156 -7.23 -0.56 -1.44
CA PRO A 156 -6.33 -0.90 -0.34
C PRO A 156 -5.15 0.07 -0.26
N THR A 157 -4.34 -0.04 0.79
CA THR A 157 -3.06 0.69 0.85
C THR A 157 -2.25 0.37 -0.41
N LEU A 158 -1.92 1.40 -1.18
CA LEU A 158 -1.03 1.26 -2.33
C LEU A 158 0.37 0.93 -1.84
N THR A 159 0.99 -0.10 -2.41
CA THR A 159 2.36 -0.53 -2.11
C THR A 159 3.20 -0.52 -3.38
N THR A 160 4.53 -0.52 -3.22
CA THR A 160 5.47 -0.61 -4.34
C THR A 160 5.42 -1.95 -5.06
N ALA A 161 5.04 -3.02 -4.35
CA ALA A 161 4.91 -4.36 -4.91
C ALA A 161 3.50 -4.67 -5.47
N GLY A 162 2.46 -3.95 -5.01
CA GLY A 162 1.06 -4.15 -5.38
C GLY A 162 0.71 -3.64 -6.77
N MET A 163 1.29 -4.25 -7.81
CA MET A 163 1.16 -3.76 -9.19
C MET A 163 -0.18 -4.10 -9.84
N TYR A 164 -0.88 -5.14 -9.38
CA TYR A 164 -2.04 -5.72 -10.07
C TYR A 164 -3.37 -5.51 -9.33
N LEU A 165 -3.59 -4.30 -8.81
CA LEU A 165 -4.90 -3.93 -8.27
C LEU A 165 -5.92 -3.84 -9.40
N PHE A 166 -6.97 -4.63 -9.30
CA PHE A 166 -8.03 -4.78 -10.29
C PHE A 166 -9.34 -4.26 -9.71
N LEU A 167 -10.11 -3.58 -10.54
CA LEU A 167 -11.41 -3.02 -10.24
C LEU A 167 -12.49 -3.86 -10.94
N VAL A 168 -13.66 -3.96 -10.32
CA VAL A 168 -14.86 -4.55 -10.93
C VAL A 168 -16.10 -3.85 -10.35
N SER A 169 -17.02 -3.40 -11.21
CA SER A 169 -18.35 -2.96 -10.73
C SER A 169 -19.27 -4.16 -10.57
N VAL A 170 -19.94 -4.27 -9.43
CA VAL A 170 -20.78 -5.43 -9.11
C VAL A 170 -21.97 -5.54 -10.05
N GLY A 171 -22.70 -4.44 -10.31
CA GLY A 171 -23.91 -4.42 -11.15
C GLY A 171 -23.74 -4.87 -12.60
N CYS A 172 -22.50 -5.14 -13.06
CA CYS A 172 -22.21 -5.66 -14.39
C CYS A 172 -21.49 -7.01 -14.41
N LEU A 173 -21.38 -7.72 -13.27
CA LEU A 173 -20.65 -9.00 -13.18
C LEU A 173 -21.17 -10.08 -14.15
N ARG A 174 -22.46 -10.09 -14.47
CA ARG A 174 -23.08 -11.06 -15.39
C ARG A 174 -22.97 -10.68 -16.86
N LYS A 175 -22.47 -9.47 -17.19
CA LYS A 175 -22.32 -9.00 -18.58
C LYS A 175 -21.04 -9.57 -19.22
N PRO A 176 -20.92 -9.61 -20.56
CA PRO A 176 -19.65 -9.86 -21.22
C PRO A 176 -18.56 -8.85 -20.80
N ASP A 177 -17.30 -9.27 -20.72
CA ASP A 177 -16.18 -8.45 -20.20
C ASP A 177 -16.08 -7.06 -20.88
N ASP A 178 -16.31 -6.98 -22.20
CA ASP A 178 -16.27 -5.74 -22.99
C ASP A 178 -17.40 -4.75 -22.65
N LYS A 179 -18.45 -5.23 -21.97
CA LYS A 179 -19.60 -4.43 -21.51
C LYS A 179 -19.55 -4.12 -20.01
N ARG A 180 -18.47 -4.50 -19.31
CA ARG A 180 -18.35 -4.30 -17.86
C ARG A 180 -17.74 -2.95 -17.53
N ARG A 181 -18.41 -2.24 -16.63
CA ARG A 181 -17.89 -1.01 -16.04
C ARG A 181 -16.75 -1.34 -15.06
N TYR A 182 -15.65 -0.59 -15.16
CA TYR A 182 -14.46 -0.72 -14.32
C TYR A 182 -13.78 -2.10 -14.33
N PHE A 183 -14.06 -3.01 -15.28
CA PHE A 183 -13.37 -4.30 -15.36
C PHE A 183 -11.93 -4.15 -15.88
N ARG A 184 -11.03 -3.62 -15.06
CA ARG A 184 -9.68 -3.23 -15.46
C ARG A 184 -8.73 -3.10 -14.29
N PHE A 185 -7.44 -2.94 -14.57
CA PHE A 185 -6.47 -2.53 -13.55
C PHE A 185 -6.69 -1.05 -13.15
N LEU A 186 -6.35 -0.74 -11.90
CA LEU A 186 -6.29 0.62 -11.38
C LEU A 186 -5.18 1.39 -12.11
N ASP A 187 -5.55 2.50 -12.77
CA ASP A 187 -4.64 3.30 -13.57
C ASP A 187 -3.62 4.03 -12.70
N SER A 188 -2.42 4.23 -13.23
CA SER A 188 -1.33 4.88 -12.48
C SER A 188 -1.63 6.33 -12.12
N THR A 189 -2.43 7.03 -12.94
CA THR A 189 -2.87 8.39 -12.62
C THR A 189 -3.88 8.37 -11.47
N GLU A 190 -4.83 7.43 -11.50
CA GLU A 190 -5.81 7.25 -10.41
C GLU A 190 -5.11 6.93 -9.09
N ARG A 191 -4.03 6.13 -9.13
CA ARG A 191 -3.18 5.85 -7.95
C ARG A 191 -2.57 7.12 -7.34
N LEU A 192 -2.08 8.04 -8.16
CA LEU A 192 -1.53 9.32 -7.71
C LEU A 192 -2.63 10.23 -7.17
N THR A 193 -3.78 10.32 -7.84
CA THR A 193 -4.94 11.08 -7.36
C THR A 193 -5.49 10.53 -6.03
N LEU A 194 -5.44 9.21 -5.82
CA LEU A 194 -5.78 8.57 -4.54
C LEU A 194 -4.78 8.87 -3.42
N GLN A 195 -3.61 9.44 -3.71
CA GLN A 195 -2.71 10.04 -2.71
C GLN A 195 -2.91 11.57 -2.60
N GLY A 196 -3.86 12.16 -3.33
CA GLY A 196 -4.10 13.61 -3.34
C GLY A 196 -3.17 14.41 -4.26
N PHE A 197 -2.40 13.78 -5.14
CA PHE A 197 -1.62 14.50 -6.15
C PHE A 197 -2.48 14.95 -7.34
N LYS A 198 -2.04 16.01 -8.01
CA LYS A 198 -2.62 16.44 -9.30
C LYS A 198 -2.42 15.36 -10.37
N LYS A 199 -3.33 15.29 -11.36
CA LYS A 199 -3.36 14.24 -12.39
C LYS A 199 -2.15 14.24 -13.33
N ASP A 200 -1.51 15.39 -13.48
CA ASP A 200 -0.36 15.63 -14.34
C ASP A 200 0.98 15.41 -13.61
N VAL A 201 0.96 15.17 -12.29
CA VAL A 201 2.17 14.83 -11.53
C VAL A 201 2.79 13.58 -12.13
N LEU A 202 4.08 13.68 -12.48
CA LEU A 202 4.85 12.62 -13.13
C LEU A 202 4.27 12.16 -14.48
N ALA A 203 3.51 13.00 -15.20
CA ALA A 203 2.95 12.63 -16.51
C ALA A 203 4.00 12.15 -17.52
N SER A 204 5.21 12.73 -17.49
CA SER A 204 6.36 12.36 -18.32
C SER A 204 7.10 11.09 -17.85
N SER A 205 6.79 10.57 -16.66
CA SER A 205 7.47 9.41 -16.10
C SER A 205 6.91 8.08 -16.63
N PRO A 206 7.76 7.05 -16.76
CA PRO A 206 7.30 5.70 -17.09
C PRO A 206 6.26 5.17 -16.11
N ASP A 207 5.34 4.36 -16.61
CA ASP A 207 4.21 3.86 -15.83
C ASP A 207 4.61 3.07 -14.57
N CYS A 208 5.67 2.26 -14.67
CA CYS A 208 6.22 1.52 -13.53
C CYS A 208 6.74 2.44 -12.42
N LEU A 209 7.38 3.56 -12.78
CA LEU A 209 7.87 4.56 -11.82
C LEU A 209 6.71 5.26 -11.13
N ARG A 210 5.67 5.65 -11.88
CA ARG A 210 4.45 6.26 -11.29
C ARG A 210 3.78 5.35 -10.28
N ARG A 211 3.64 4.04 -10.59
CA ARG A 211 3.09 3.07 -9.64
C ARG A 211 3.92 2.93 -8.38
N LYS A 212 5.26 2.85 -8.53
CA LYS A 212 6.19 2.76 -7.40
C LYS A 212 6.13 4.02 -6.54
N ALA A 213 6.13 5.19 -7.17
CA ALA A 213 6.01 6.49 -6.50
C ALA A 213 4.70 6.58 -5.71
N ALA A 214 3.56 6.25 -6.32
CA ALA A 214 2.26 6.27 -5.63
C ALA A 214 2.19 5.31 -4.44
N GLY A 215 2.88 4.16 -4.48
CA GLY A 215 2.94 3.22 -3.36
C GLY A 215 3.72 3.78 -2.16
N ASN A 216 4.86 4.41 -2.43
CA ASN A 216 5.74 5.01 -1.40
C ASN A 216 5.30 6.39 -0.92
N ALA A 217 4.47 7.09 -1.68
CA ALA A 217 4.09 8.46 -1.36
C ALA A 217 3.23 8.56 -0.09
N TYR A 218 3.23 9.74 0.50
CA TYR A 218 2.35 10.09 1.60
C TYR A 218 1.04 10.67 1.03
N PRO A 219 -0.13 10.37 1.62
CA PRO A 219 -1.35 11.06 1.23
C PRO A 219 -1.26 12.55 1.55
N VAL A 220 -1.31 13.39 0.52
CA VAL A 220 -1.17 14.85 0.62
C VAL A 220 -2.16 15.47 1.63
N PRO A 221 -3.45 15.08 1.67
CA PRO A 221 -4.40 15.61 2.67
C PRO A 221 -4.01 15.30 4.11
N LEU A 222 -3.36 14.15 4.38
CA LEU A 222 -2.91 13.81 5.74
C LEU A 222 -1.73 14.69 6.17
N VAL A 223 -0.79 14.93 5.24
CA VAL A 223 0.33 15.84 5.49
C VAL A 223 -0.18 17.26 5.74
N ALA A 224 -1.13 17.73 4.94
CA ALA A 224 -1.77 19.03 5.14
C ALA A 224 -2.51 19.12 6.49
N ALA A 225 -3.27 18.08 6.86
CA ALA A 225 -3.98 18.02 8.13
C ALA A 225 -3.06 18.12 9.36
N VAL A 226 -1.83 17.61 9.24
CA VAL A 226 -0.83 17.70 10.30
C VAL A 226 -0.10 19.04 10.30
N LEU A 227 0.34 19.52 9.13
CA LEU A 227 1.20 20.70 9.04
C LEU A 227 0.44 22.02 9.17
N ALA A 228 -0.78 22.12 8.66
CA ALA A 228 -1.48 23.41 8.59
C ALA A 228 -1.67 24.06 9.99
N PRO A 229 -2.12 23.35 11.04
CA PRO A 229 -2.23 23.95 12.38
C PRO A 229 -0.87 24.36 12.95
N MET A 230 0.19 23.59 12.68
CA MET A 230 1.55 23.92 13.13
C MET A 230 2.07 25.18 12.46
N LEU A 231 1.86 25.32 11.14
CA LEU A 231 2.25 26.52 10.39
C LEU A 231 1.48 27.75 10.83
N GLN A 232 0.19 27.61 11.14
CA GLN A 232 -0.62 28.70 11.68
C GLN A 232 -0.05 29.20 13.01
N GLN A 233 0.36 28.29 13.89
CA GLN A 233 0.97 28.63 15.18
C GLN A 233 2.33 29.30 15.03
N LEU A 234 3.15 28.86 14.08
CA LEU A 234 4.43 29.50 13.76
C LEU A 234 4.30 30.88 13.13
N SER A 235 3.12 31.23 12.60
CA SER A 235 2.89 32.50 11.90
C SER A 235 2.37 33.61 12.83
N GLN A 236 2.30 33.37 14.15
CA GLN A 236 1.82 34.35 15.11
C GLN A 236 2.86 35.50 15.28
N PRO A 237 2.45 36.79 15.15
CA PRO A 237 3.37 37.93 15.11
C PRO A 237 4.29 38.06 16.32
N ASP A 238 3.79 37.75 17.51
CA ASP A 238 4.52 37.89 18.77
C ASP A 238 5.76 36.97 18.85
N LEU A 239 5.75 35.90 18.06
CA LEU A 239 6.81 34.90 18.00
C LEU A 239 7.91 35.21 16.97
N GLN A 240 7.66 36.13 16.04
CA GLN A 240 8.64 36.55 15.03
C GLN A 240 9.86 37.21 15.68
N SER A 241 9.66 37.91 16.80
CA SER A 241 10.73 38.54 17.58
C SER A 241 11.72 37.53 18.20
N GLU A 242 11.30 36.29 18.44
CA GLU A 242 12.19 35.21 18.90
C GLU A 242 12.95 34.54 17.76
N LEU A 243 12.36 34.48 16.57
CA LEU A 243 13.01 34.01 15.35
C LEU A 243 14.20 34.90 14.95
N ASP A 244 14.07 36.21 15.19
CA ASP A 244 15.09 37.21 14.86
C ASP A 244 16.24 37.26 15.88
N ARG A 245 16.10 36.60 17.04
CA ARG A 245 17.21 36.45 17.99
C ARG A 245 18.24 35.48 17.42
N ALA A 246 19.44 36.01 17.15
CA ALA A 246 20.56 35.24 16.62
C ALA A 246 20.78 33.95 17.44
N PRO A 247 21.04 32.80 16.79
CA PRO A 247 21.23 31.55 17.49
C PRO A 247 22.40 31.66 18.48
N GLU A 248 22.14 31.33 19.75
CA GLU A 248 23.18 31.32 20.78
C GLU A 248 24.33 30.39 20.37
N LYS A 249 25.56 30.89 20.55
CA LYS A 249 26.79 30.17 20.25
C LYS A 249 26.87 28.90 21.09
N SER A 250 27.41 27.85 20.47
CA SER A 250 26.91 26.51 20.73
C SER A 250 28.05 25.56 21.20
N SER A 251 27.88 24.86 22.34
CA SER A 251 28.86 23.96 22.99
C SER A 251 29.17 22.60 22.29
N VAL A 252 30.36 22.04 22.44
CA VAL A 252 30.85 20.85 21.70
C VAL A 252 29.92 19.60 21.69
N LYS A 253 29.03 19.41 22.68
CA LYS A 253 28.23 18.18 22.87
C LYS A 253 27.20 17.85 21.77
N ALA A 254 26.50 18.83 21.19
CA ALA A 254 25.42 18.52 20.22
C ALA A 254 25.95 18.08 18.84
N ALA A 255 27.14 18.54 18.44
CA ALA A 255 27.78 18.09 17.20
C ALA A 255 28.16 16.60 17.31
N LEU A 256 28.68 16.19 18.47
CA LEU A 256 29.02 14.79 18.76
C LEU A 256 27.78 13.87 18.76
N ALA A 257 26.61 14.38 19.20
CA ALA A 257 25.37 13.62 19.17
C ALA A 257 24.84 13.40 17.74
N ALA A 258 24.88 14.43 16.88
CA ALA A 258 24.53 14.31 15.46
C ALA A 258 25.46 13.34 14.73
N GLN A 259 26.77 13.44 14.97
CA GLN A 259 27.76 12.51 14.42
C GLN A 259 27.48 11.06 14.85
N ARG A 260 27.21 10.81 16.14
CA ARG A 260 26.85 9.48 16.63
C ARG A 260 25.58 8.92 16.00
N PHE A 261 24.60 9.78 15.72
CA PHE A 261 23.37 9.38 15.06
C PHE A 261 23.64 9.00 13.59
N GLU A 262 24.44 9.77 12.87
CA GLU A 262 24.88 9.43 11.51
C GLU A 262 25.70 8.13 11.47
N GLU A 263 26.63 7.93 12.40
CA GLU A 263 27.39 6.69 12.56
C GLU A 263 26.46 5.49 12.85
N ALA A 264 25.44 5.68 13.69
CA ALA A 264 24.43 4.66 13.97
C ALA A 264 23.55 4.34 12.74
N LEU A 265 23.22 5.33 11.92
CA LEU A 265 22.48 5.12 10.67
C LEU A 265 23.36 4.42 9.62
N ALA A 266 24.63 4.81 9.48
CA ALA A 266 25.57 4.22 8.54
C ALA A 266 25.89 2.75 8.87
N SER A 267 26.08 2.43 10.16
CA SER A 267 26.28 1.05 10.62
C SER A 267 25.04 0.17 10.45
N ARG A 268 23.83 0.74 10.54
CA ARG A 268 22.58 0.01 10.25
C ARG A 268 22.32 -0.16 8.75
N SER A 269 22.68 0.80 7.92
CA SER A 269 22.59 0.71 6.46
C SER A 269 23.45 -0.43 5.92
N THR A 270 24.68 -0.55 6.41
CA THR A 270 25.61 -1.64 6.06
C THR A 270 25.11 -2.99 6.56
N ALA A 271 24.59 -3.07 7.79
CA ALA A 271 23.97 -4.28 8.32
C ALA A 271 22.69 -4.70 7.55
N ALA A 272 21.82 -3.75 7.19
CA ALA A 272 20.62 -4.00 6.41
C ALA A 272 20.94 -4.42 4.96
N ALA A 273 22.00 -3.85 4.37
CA ALA A 273 22.49 -4.26 3.06
C ALA A 273 23.08 -5.69 3.09
N ALA A 274 23.81 -6.04 4.16
CA ALA A 274 24.32 -7.39 4.37
C ALA A 274 23.19 -8.41 4.55
N CYS A 275 22.20 -8.11 5.42
CA CYS A 275 21.02 -8.94 5.63
C CYS A 275 20.21 -9.14 4.33
N ASN A 276 20.03 -8.09 3.52
CA ASN A 276 19.32 -8.21 2.25
C ASN A 276 20.09 -9.06 1.22
N ARG A 277 21.43 -8.99 1.20
CA ARG A 277 22.26 -9.86 0.34
C ARG A 277 22.15 -11.33 0.76
N GLU A 278 22.16 -11.60 2.06
CA GLU A 278 22.03 -12.96 2.60
C GLU A 278 20.64 -13.55 2.35
N VAL A 279 19.57 -12.76 2.53
CA VAL A 279 18.20 -13.17 2.18
C VAL A 279 18.05 -13.41 0.68
N GLN A 280 18.65 -12.57 -0.18
CA GLN A 280 18.65 -12.79 -1.63
C GLN A 280 19.44 -14.04 -2.02
N ALA A 281 20.62 -14.27 -1.44
CA ALA A 281 21.44 -15.46 -1.69
C ALA A 281 20.70 -16.74 -1.28
N THR A 282 20.07 -16.75 -0.09
CA THR A 282 19.27 -17.87 0.40
C THR A 282 18.06 -18.13 -0.50
N ARG A 283 17.40 -17.06 -0.99
CA ARG A 283 16.25 -17.18 -1.89
C ARG A 283 16.63 -17.68 -3.29
N MET A 284 17.86 -17.40 -3.76
CA MET A 284 18.39 -17.98 -5.00
C MET A 284 18.79 -19.45 -4.83
N GLN A 285 19.29 -19.85 -3.67
CA GLN A 285 19.61 -21.25 -3.37
C GLN A 285 18.36 -22.11 -3.16
N GLN A 286 17.27 -21.54 -2.68
CA GLN A 286 15.99 -22.23 -2.47
C GLN A 286 15.08 -22.24 -3.71
N GLN A 287 15.47 -21.66 -4.85
CA GLN A 287 14.75 -21.93 -6.08
C GLN A 287 15.00 -23.39 -6.49
N PRO A 288 13.96 -24.24 -6.57
CA PRO A 288 14.14 -25.61 -7.02
C PRO A 288 14.72 -25.55 -8.43
N LYS A 289 15.93 -26.11 -8.60
CA LYS A 289 16.52 -26.39 -9.91
C LYS A 289 15.51 -27.23 -10.67
N LYS A 290 14.66 -26.60 -11.49
CA LYS A 290 13.87 -27.31 -12.49
C LYS A 290 14.86 -27.87 -13.48
N ALA A 291 15.28 -29.10 -13.21
CA ALA A 291 16.14 -29.87 -14.06
C ALA A 291 15.54 -29.89 -15.45
N SER A 292 16.29 -29.35 -16.40
CA SER A 292 16.28 -29.74 -17.80
C SER A 292 16.46 -31.27 -17.85
N GLN A 293 15.35 -32.00 -17.83
CA GLN A 293 15.29 -33.40 -18.25
C GLN A 293 14.31 -33.49 -19.41
N THR A 294 14.69 -32.90 -20.53
CA THR A 294 14.29 -33.42 -21.84
C THR A 294 15.04 -34.74 -22.06
N ARG A 295 14.50 -35.84 -21.51
CA ARG A 295 14.85 -37.18 -21.96
C ARG A 295 14.02 -37.48 -23.20
N SER A 296 14.70 -37.57 -24.33
CA SER A 296 14.26 -38.26 -25.54
C SER A 296 13.82 -39.69 -25.19
N ALA A 297 12.55 -40.01 -25.45
CA ALA A 297 12.09 -41.39 -25.55
C ALA A 297 11.37 -41.54 -26.89
N ALA A 298 12.14 -42.00 -27.88
CA ALA A 298 11.60 -42.67 -29.04
C ALA A 298 11.07 -44.07 -28.66
N ALA A 299 10.16 -44.60 -29.48
CA ALA A 299 9.68 -45.98 -29.56
C ALA A 299 8.60 -46.43 -28.55
N SER A 300 7.34 -46.43 -28.99
CA SER A 300 6.62 -47.66 -29.43
C SER A 300 5.11 -47.39 -29.49
N LYS A 301 4.52 -47.64 -30.67
CA LYS A 301 3.07 -47.57 -30.90
C LYS A 301 2.40 -48.83 -30.31
N PRO A 302 1.38 -48.73 -29.44
CA PRO A 302 0.50 -49.86 -29.17
C PRO A 302 -0.57 -49.97 -30.26
N GLN A 303 -0.73 -51.19 -30.80
CA GLN A 303 -1.79 -51.54 -31.75
C GLN A 303 -3.20 -51.33 -31.15
N PRO A 304 -4.21 -50.97 -31.96
CA PRO A 304 -5.59 -50.86 -31.51
C PRO A 304 -6.21 -52.25 -31.27
N LYS A 305 -6.61 -52.53 -30.02
CA LYS A 305 -7.44 -53.68 -29.69
C LYS A 305 -8.87 -53.48 -30.23
N LYS A 306 -9.29 -54.36 -31.14
CA LYS A 306 -10.67 -54.48 -31.64
C LYS A 306 -11.63 -54.70 -30.45
N ARG A 307 -12.55 -53.78 -30.20
CA ARG A 307 -13.68 -53.99 -29.28
C ARG A 307 -14.72 -54.86 -29.99
N ARG A 308 -14.97 -56.06 -29.45
CA ARG A 308 -16.11 -56.91 -29.78
C ARG A 308 -17.40 -56.21 -29.34
N ALA A 309 -18.37 -56.16 -30.25
CA ALA A 309 -19.74 -55.73 -29.97
C ALA A 309 -20.45 -56.76 -29.10
N ASN A 310 -20.95 -56.37 -27.94
CA ASN A 310 -21.88 -57.17 -27.17
C ASN A 310 -23.32 -56.80 -27.54
N LYS A 311 -24.01 -57.82 -28.04
CA LYS A 311 -25.39 -57.87 -28.49
C LYS A 311 -26.30 -57.79 -27.25
N TRP A 312 -27.11 -56.72 -27.15
CA TRP A 312 -28.19 -56.64 -26.17
C TRP A 312 -29.34 -57.55 -26.61
N ILE A 313 -29.68 -58.53 -25.78
CA ILE A 313 -30.89 -59.35 -25.91
C ILE A 313 -31.99 -58.66 -25.09
N LYS A 314 -33.10 -58.34 -25.76
CA LYS A 314 -34.37 -57.96 -25.14
C LYS A 314 -34.99 -59.21 -24.50
N SER A 315 -35.37 -59.14 -23.23
CA SER A 315 -36.41 -60.01 -22.66
C SER A 315 -37.54 -59.15 -22.14
N SER A 316 -38.67 -59.27 -22.85
CA SER A 316 -40.02 -58.93 -22.44
C SER A 316 -40.48 -59.91 -21.35
N SER A 317 -41.09 -59.40 -20.28
CA SER A 317 -42.07 -60.17 -19.51
C SER A 317 -43.14 -59.25 -18.95
N SER A 318 -44.33 -59.45 -19.50
CA SER A 318 -45.65 -59.12 -19.00
C SER A 318 -45.93 -59.72 -17.62
N SER A 319 -46.48 -58.90 -16.71
CA SER A 319 -47.69 -59.15 -15.89
C SER A 319 -48.01 -57.87 -15.14
#